data_AF-A0A352SFP5-F1
#
_entry.id   AF-A0A352SFP5-F1
#
_cell.length_a   1.000
_cell.length_b   1.000
_cell.length_c   1.000
_cell.angle_alpha   90.00
_cell.angle_beta   90.00
_cell.angle_gamma   90.00
#
_symmetry.space_group_name_H-M   'P 1'
#
loop_
_entity.id
_entity.type
_entity.pdbx_description
1 polymer ?
#
loop_
_entity_poly.entity_id
_entity_poly.type
_entity_poly.pdbx_seq_one_letter_code
_entity_poly.pdbx_strand_id
1 'polypeptide(L)'
;MKRVTILGATGSIGTQTLDVISQNSDDFEVVALTASESVEKMAELIQRFCPSYAVMKNEEKAEELRKLLPNHSCEILYGMDGFVAVSTLPNVDVVVAAMVGMIGLRPVMEAIRAGKDIALANKETLVTAGHIIMPLAKEYGVSILPVDSEHSAIFQCLNGEKKSQIETLFLTASGGPFRHGTKEELEKVTVEQALMHPNWSMGAKITIDSATMINKGLEMIEAKWLFDV
;
A
#
# COMPACT_ATOMS: atom_id res chain seq x y z
N MET A 1 -12.28 7.92 16.19
CA MET A 1 -12.00 6.49 15.96
C MET A 1 -12.37 6.11 14.53
N LYS A 2 -11.36 5.96 13.65
CA LYS A 2 -11.47 5.34 12.32
C LYS A 2 -11.02 3.88 12.39
N ARG A 3 -11.77 2.99 11.78
CA ARG A 3 -11.50 1.55 11.73
C ARG A 3 -10.82 1.17 10.43
N VAL A 4 -9.71 0.46 10.53
CA VAL A 4 -8.77 0.27 9.41
C VAL A 4 -8.57 -1.21 9.09
N THR A 5 -8.63 -1.55 7.81
CA THR A 5 -8.10 -2.80 7.25
C THR A 5 -6.78 -2.52 6.55
N ILE A 6 -5.73 -3.29 6.84
CA ILE A 6 -4.42 -3.14 6.20
C ILE A 6 -4.13 -4.33 5.29
N LEU A 7 -4.14 -4.06 3.98
CA LEU A 7 -3.78 -5.04 2.96
C LEU A 7 -2.25 -5.05 2.78
N GLY A 8 -1.57 -6.08 3.28
CA GLY A 8 -0.10 -6.16 3.26
C GLY A 8 0.57 -5.64 4.53
N ALA A 9 0.03 -5.98 5.70
CA ALA A 9 0.46 -5.55 7.02
C ALA A 9 1.92 -5.90 7.37
N THR A 10 2.44 -7.02 6.84
CA THR A 10 3.81 -7.47 7.13
C THR A 10 4.88 -6.82 6.24
N GLY A 11 4.48 -6.07 5.22
CA GLY A 11 5.38 -5.28 4.37
C GLY A 11 5.83 -3.98 5.02
N SER A 12 6.73 -3.24 4.35
CA SER A 12 7.30 -1.98 4.86
C SER A 12 6.21 -0.94 5.18
N ILE A 13 5.31 -0.68 4.23
CA ILE A 13 4.20 0.27 4.42
C ILE A 13 3.22 -0.22 5.50
N GLY A 14 2.91 -1.52 5.52
CA GLY A 14 2.03 -2.12 6.53
C GLY A 14 2.55 -1.90 7.96
N THR A 15 3.84 -2.15 8.20
CA THR A 15 4.44 -1.89 9.52
C THR A 15 4.50 -0.42 9.87
N GLN A 16 4.85 0.46 8.92
CA GLN A 16 4.87 1.90 9.17
C GLN A 16 3.47 2.45 9.48
N THR A 17 2.44 1.94 8.80
CA THR A 17 1.04 2.25 9.08
C THR A 17 0.68 1.85 10.51
N LEU A 18 1.07 0.64 10.93
CA LEU A 18 0.82 0.15 12.28
C LEU A 18 1.58 0.93 13.35
N ASP A 19 2.80 1.41 13.06
CA ASP A 19 3.55 2.28 13.96
C ASP A 19 2.85 3.63 14.15
N VAL A 20 2.32 4.23 13.07
CA VAL A 20 1.50 5.45 13.16
C VAL A 20 0.24 5.20 13.98
N ILE A 21 -0.48 4.10 13.72
CA ILE A 21 -1.69 3.72 14.49
C ILE A 21 -1.35 3.53 15.97
N SER A 22 -0.22 2.89 16.30
CA SER A 22 0.17 2.67 17.70
C SER A 22 0.47 3.96 18.47
N GLN A 23 0.86 5.03 17.77
CA GLN A 23 1.09 6.36 18.36
C GLN A 23 -0.20 7.19 18.44
N ASN A 24 -1.28 6.75 17.81
CA ASN A 24 -2.55 7.46 17.70
C ASN A 24 -3.72 6.51 18.01
N SER A 25 -3.61 5.72 19.08
CA SER A 25 -4.54 4.64 19.42
C SER A 25 -5.96 5.11 19.74
N ASP A 26 -6.14 6.38 20.11
CA ASP A 26 -7.45 6.98 20.37
C ASP A 26 -8.19 7.36 19.07
N ASP A 27 -7.45 7.47 17.97
CA ASP A 27 -7.97 7.87 16.67
C ASP A 27 -8.20 6.67 15.74
N PHE A 28 -7.47 5.56 15.92
CA PHE A 28 -7.49 4.42 15.02
C PHE A 28 -7.65 3.07 15.71
N GLU A 29 -8.44 2.20 15.08
CA GLU A 29 -8.61 0.79 15.47
C GLU A 29 -8.27 -0.12 14.29
N VAL A 30 -7.46 -1.14 14.52
CA VAL A 30 -7.13 -2.16 13.52
C VAL A 30 -8.19 -3.24 13.52
N VAL A 31 -9.01 -3.32 12.47
CA VAL A 31 -10.04 -4.36 12.34
C VAL A 31 -9.48 -5.62 11.71
N ALA A 32 -8.66 -5.47 10.65
CA ALA A 32 -8.12 -6.60 9.92
C ALA A 32 -6.70 -6.37 9.39
N LEU A 33 -5.89 -7.44 9.41
CA LEU A 33 -4.53 -7.46 8.87
C LEU A 33 -4.40 -8.56 7.81
N THR A 34 -3.69 -8.28 6.72
CA THR A 34 -3.42 -9.30 5.71
C THR A 34 -1.93 -9.44 5.41
N ALA A 35 -1.50 -10.64 5.06
CA ALA A 35 -0.13 -10.91 4.64
C ALA A 35 -0.04 -12.02 3.60
N SER A 36 1.12 -12.09 2.94
CA SER A 36 1.41 -13.16 1.99
C SER A 36 2.04 -14.37 2.68
N GLU A 37 3.34 -14.31 2.94
CA GLU A 37 4.15 -15.46 3.39
C GLU A 37 4.63 -15.36 4.85
N SER A 38 4.71 -14.15 5.42
CA SER A 38 5.34 -13.90 6.74
C SER A 38 4.43 -14.25 7.91
N VAL A 39 4.29 -15.54 8.21
CA VAL A 39 3.39 -16.08 9.24
C VAL A 39 3.78 -15.63 10.64
N GLU A 40 5.07 -15.72 11.00
CA GLU A 40 5.56 -15.37 12.35
C GLU A 40 5.33 -13.89 12.65
N LYS A 41 5.67 -13.02 11.68
CA LYS A 41 5.42 -11.58 11.79
C LYS A 41 3.92 -11.29 11.89
N MET A 42 3.07 -12.00 11.17
CA MET A 42 1.62 -11.85 11.31
C MET A 42 1.15 -12.25 12.72
N ALA A 43 1.69 -13.33 13.31
CA ALA A 43 1.36 -13.74 14.67
C ALA A 43 1.72 -12.67 15.70
N GLU A 44 2.90 -12.06 15.59
CA GLU A 44 3.32 -10.93 16.43
C GLU A 44 2.37 -9.73 16.30
N LEU A 45 1.99 -9.38 15.06
CA LEU A 45 1.06 -8.28 14.82
C LEU A 45 -0.34 -8.55 15.39
N ILE A 46 -0.83 -9.78 15.29
CA ILE A 46 -2.13 -10.16 15.88
C ILE A 46 -2.10 -10.05 17.40
N GLN A 47 -1.02 -10.47 18.05
CA GLN A 47 -0.87 -10.34 19.51
C GLN A 47 -0.78 -8.88 19.95
N ARG A 48 -0.12 -8.02 19.15
CA ARG A 48 0.06 -6.60 19.47
C ARG A 48 -1.20 -5.76 19.24
N PHE A 49 -1.90 -5.99 18.15
CA PHE A 49 -3.01 -5.14 17.70
C PHE A 49 -4.40 -5.76 17.90
N CYS A 50 -4.47 -7.04 18.27
CA CYS A 50 -5.71 -7.77 18.53
C CYS A 50 -6.81 -7.55 17.46
N PRO A 51 -6.51 -7.66 16.16
CA PRO A 51 -7.51 -7.45 15.12
C PRO A 51 -8.62 -8.50 15.22
N SER A 52 -9.81 -8.14 14.72
CA SER A 52 -10.92 -9.10 14.61
C SER A 52 -10.67 -10.14 13.52
N TYR A 53 -9.92 -9.79 12.47
CA TYR A 53 -9.65 -10.67 11.33
C TYR A 53 -8.18 -10.65 10.93
N ALA A 54 -7.68 -11.79 10.45
CA ALA A 54 -6.40 -11.89 9.75
C ALA A 54 -6.55 -12.72 8.48
N VAL A 55 -5.84 -12.35 7.41
CA VAL A 55 -5.91 -13.08 6.14
C VAL A 55 -4.52 -13.42 5.62
N MET A 56 -4.28 -14.70 5.36
CA MET A 56 -3.07 -15.19 4.71
C MET A 56 -3.29 -15.48 3.23
N LYS A 57 -2.22 -15.52 2.42
CA LYS A 57 -2.31 -15.75 0.97
C LYS A 57 -3.10 -17.00 0.58
N ASN A 58 -2.93 -18.09 1.32
CA ASN A 58 -3.50 -19.39 1.02
C ASN A 58 -3.80 -20.15 2.31
N GLU A 59 -4.48 -21.29 2.16
CA GLU A 59 -4.91 -22.13 3.28
C GLU A 59 -3.73 -22.68 4.09
N GLU A 60 -2.65 -23.09 3.41
CA GLU A 60 -1.42 -23.57 4.04
C GLU A 60 -0.86 -22.55 5.05
N LYS A 61 -0.72 -21.28 4.62
CA LYS A 61 -0.22 -20.21 5.49
C LYS A 61 -1.19 -19.81 6.60
N ALA A 62 -2.50 -19.92 6.36
CA ALA A 62 -3.50 -19.73 7.41
C ALA A 62 -3.42 -20.84 8.48
N GLU A 63 -3.19 -22.09 8.08
CA GLU A 63 -3.01 -23.20 9.03
C GLU A 63 -1.71 -23.10 9.82
N GLU A 64 -0.61 -22.67 9.19
CA GLU A 64 0.62 -22.33 9.90
C GLU A 64 0.37 -21.25 10.97
N LEU A 65 -0.38 -20.20 10.62
CA LEU A 65 -0.70 -19.11 11.54
C LEU A 65 -1.57 -19.57 12.73
N ARG A 66 -2.61 -20.38 12.47
CA ARG A 66 -3.48 -20.95 13.52
C ARG A 66 -2.68 -21.78 14.54
N LYS A 67 -1.66 -22.51 14.09
CA LYS A 67 -0.79 -23.30 14.99
C LYS A 67 0.05 -22.42 15.91
N LEU A 68 0.48 -21.24 15.45
CA LEU A 68 1.24 -20.29 16.27
C LEU A 68 0.37 -19.54 17.28
N LEU A 69 -0.94 -19.49 17.04
CA LEU A 69 -1.91 -18.80 17.89
C LEU A 69 -2.99 -19.82 18.33
N PRO A 70 -2.77 -20.62 19.39
CA PRO A 70 -3.79 -21.57 19.84
C PRO A 70 -4.94 -20.92 20.62
N ASN A 71 -4.75 -19.72 21.18
CA ASN A 71 -5.71 -19.04 22.07
C ASN A 71 -5.92 -17.57 21.66
N HIS A 72 -6.34 -17.32 20.42
CA HIS A 72 -6.70 -15.98 19.95
C HIS A 72 -8.18 -15.90 19.56
N SER A 73 -8.73 -14.69 19.62
CA SER A 73 -10.09 -14.38 19.17
C SER A 73 -10.16 -13.92 17.70
N CYS A 74 -9.02 -13.69 17.07
CA CYS A 74 -8.93 -13.22 15.68
C CYS A 74 -9.43 -14.32 14.70
N GLU A 75 -10.33 -13.99 13.79
CA GLU A 75 -10.78 -14.93 12.76
C GLU A 75 -9.76 -14.99 11.61
N ILE A 76 -9.16 -16.15 11.39
CA ILE A 76 -8.15 -16.35 10.33
C ILE A 76 -8.83 -16.85 9.06
N LEU A 77 -8.82 -16.02 8.02
CA LEU A 77 -9.25 -16.31 6.65
C LEU A 77 -8.04 -16.52 5.73
N TYR A 78 -8.30 -16.87 4.48
CA TYR A 78 -7.24 -17.00 3.48
C TYR A 78 -7.70 -16.67 2.06
N GLY A 79 -6.73 -16.46 1.19
CA GLY A 79 -6.96 -16.30 -0.24
C GLY A 79 -7.60 -14.98 -0.62
N MET A 80 -7.86 -14.86 -1.91
CA MET A 80 -8.45 -13.65 -2.49
C MET A 80 -9.83 -13.34 -1.91
N ASP A 81 -10.64 -14.35 -1.66
CA ASP A 81 -11.97 -14.14 -1.08
C ASP A 81 -11.88 -13.64 0.37
N GLY A 82 -10.88 -14.11 1.14
CA GLY A 82 -10.56 -13.53 2.44
C GLY A 82 -10.12 -12.06 2.35
N PHE A 83 -9.25 -11.73 1.38
CA PHE A 83 -8.81 -10.33 1.18
C PHE A 83 -9.99 -9.41 0.83
N VAL A 84 -10.90 -9.87 -0.03
CA VAL A 84 -12.12 -9.12 -0.38
C VAL A 84 -13.05 -9.00 0.82
N ALA A 85 -13.26 -10.08 1.59
CA ALA A 85 -14.13 -10.07 2.76
C ALA A 85 -13.68 -9.00 3.77
N VAL A 86 -12.40 -8.97 4.14
CA VAL A 86 -11.90 -7.98 5.11
C VAL A 86 -11.85 -6.54 4.58
N SER A 87 -11.77 -6.38 3.26
CA SER A 87 -11.78 -5.06 2.60
C SER A 87 -13.18 -4.46 2.50
N THR A 88 -14.22 -5.27 2.67
CA THR A 88 -15.63 -4.87 2.51
C THR A 88 -16.43 -4.90 3.81
N LEU A 89 -15.76 -5.17 4.94
CA LEU A 89 -16.39 -5.24 6.27
C LEU A 89 -17.20 -3.97 6.57
N PRO A 90 -18.46 -4.09 7.07
CA PRO A 90 -19.31 -2.94 7.36
C PRO A 90 -18.71 -1.99 8.41
N ASN A 91 -17.94 -2.52 9.36
CA ASN A 91 -17.29 -1.77 10.43
C ASN A 91 -15.90 -1.23 10.05
N VAL A 92 -15.47 -1.31 8.79
CA VAL A 92 -14.22 -0.68 8.32
C VAL A 92 -14.55 0.67 7.67
N ASP A 93 -13.75 1.69 7.95
CA ASP A 93 -13.89 3.03 7.37
C ASP A 93 -12.84 3.26 6.27
N VAL A 94 -11.61 2.75 6.46
CA VAL A 94 -10.48 2.95 5.55
C VAL A 94 -9.78 1.62 5.25
N VAL A 95 -9.45 1.40 3.98
CA VAL A 95 -8.59 0.28 3.54
C VAL A 95 -7.24 0.83 3.11
N VAL A 96 -6.18 0.39 3.80
CA VAL A 96 -4.80 0.70 3.43
C VAL A 96 -4.32 -0.34 2.42
N ALA A 97 -4.18 0.06 1.16
CA ALA A 97 -3.75 -0.79 0.06
C ALA A 97 -2.23 -0.76 -0.09
N ALA A 98 -1.55 -1.68 0.62
CA ALA A 98 -0.10 -1.79 0.73
C ALA A 98 0.47 -3.11 0.17
N MET A 99 -0.35 -3.89 -0.55
CA MET A 99 0.12 -5.11 -1.23
C MET A 99 0.97 -4.75 -2.45
N VAL A 100 1.99 -5.54 -2.74
CA VAL A 100 2.88 -5.31 -3.89
C VAL A 100 2.25 -5.85 -5.17
N GLY A 101 2.38 -5.10 -6.27
CA GLY A 101 1.94 -5.53 -7.61
C GLY A 101 0.43 -5.47 -7.80
N MET A 102 -0.13 -6.33 -8.66
CA MET A 102 -1.54 -6.24 -9.09
C MET A 102 -2.52 -7.00 -8.19
N ILE A 103 -2.03 -7.73 -7.18
CA ILE A 103 -2.89 -8.56 -6.32
C ILE A 103 -3.89 -7.71 -5.52
N GLY A 104 -3.58 -6.44 -5.26
CA GLY A 104 -4.45 -5.50 -4.56
C GLY A 104 -5.65 -5.01 -5.38
N LEU A 105 -5.68 -5.25 -6.70
CA LEU A 105 -6.69 -4.66 -7.57
C LEU A 105 -8.11 -5.11 -7.21
N ARG A 106 -8.36 -6.42 -7.10
CA ARG A 106 -9.70 -6.94 -6.76
C ARG A 106 -10.16 -6.48 -5.37
N PRO A 107 -9.37 -6.61 -4.29
CA PRO A 107 -9.74 -6.09 -2.97
C PRO A 107 -10.04 -4.59 -2.95
N VAL A 108 -9.24 -3.77 -3.65
CA VAL A 108 -9.45 -2.31 -3.75
C VAL A 108 -10.75 -2.00 -4.49
N MET A 109 -11.03 -2.67 -5.62
CA MET A 109 -12.28 -2.46 -6.35
C MET A 109 -13.50 -2.79 -5.49
N GLU A 110 -13.48 -3.90 -4.75
CA GLU A 110 -14.60 -4.26 -3.86
C GLU A 110 -14.70 -3.32 -2.66
N ALA A 111 -13.58 -2.84 -2.10
CA ALA A 111 -13.58 -1.83 -1.05
C ALA A 111 -14.24 -0.53 -1.52
N ILE A 112 -13.94 -0.08 -2.74
CA ILE A 112 -14.58 1.10 -3.34
C ILE A 112 -16.09 0.88 -3.46
N ARG A 113 -16.53 -0.27 -3.98
CA ARG A 113 -17.96 -0.59 -4.09
C ARG A 113 -18.67 -0.67 -2.74
N ALA A 114 -17.94 -1.05 -1.70
CA ALA A 114 -18.41 -1.06 -0.32
C ALA A 114 -18.34 0.32 0.37
N GLY A 115 -17.97 1.40 -0.35
CA GLY A 115 -17.94 2.77 0.15
C GLY A 115 -16.78 3.06 1.10
N LYS A 116 -15.66 2.33 0.99
CA LYS A 116 -14.50 2.49 1.89
C LYS A 116 -13.50 3.46 1.28
N ASP A 117 -13.02 4.43 2.06
CA ASP A 117 -11.89 5.26 1.64
C ASP A 117 -10.65 4.39 1.46
N ILE A 118 -9.87 4.66 0.41
CA ILE A 118 -8.69 3.89 0.06
C ILE A 118 -7.44 4.73 0.35
N ALA A 119 -6.64 4.32 1.32
CA ALA A 119 -5.28 4.82 1.50
C ALA A 119 -4.34 4.00 0.60
N LEU A 120 -4.03 4.54 -0.58
CA LEU A 120 -3.37 3.81 -1.65
C LEU A 120 -1.85 4.03 -1.63
N ALA A 121 -1.10 2.97 -1.30
CA ALA A 121 0.37 2.95 -1.37
C ALA A 121 0.90 2.16 -2.58
N ASN A 122 0.05 1.31 -3.17
CA ASN A 122 0.39 0.47 -4.30
C ASN A 122 0.09 1.19 -5.62
N LYS A 123 1.10 1.90 -6.15
CA LYS A 123 1.02 2.62 -7.42
C LYS A 123 0.60 1.76 -8.61
N GLU A 124 1.01 0.49 -8.62
CA GLU A 124 0.67 -0.45 -9.70
C GLU A 124 -0.83 -0.60 -9.94
N THR A 125 -1.67 -0.40 -8.91
CA THR A 125 -3.13 -0.39 -9.07
C THR A 125 -3.58 0.72 -10.03
N LEU A 126 -3.07 1.95 -9.89
CA LEU A 126 -3.44 3.05 -10.78
C LEU A 126 -2.70 3.01 -12.11
N VAL A 127 -1.45 2.53 -12.12
CA VAL A 127 -0.71 2.36 -13.39
C VAL A 127 -1.45 1.36 -14.31
N THR A 128 -1.89 0.22 -13.78
CA THR A 128 -2.55 -0.81 -14.57
C THR A 128 -4.02 -0.50 -14.83
N ALA A 129 -4.73 0.06 -13.85
CA ALA A 129 -6.19 0.14 -13.88
C ALA A 129 -6.76 1.52 -13.51
N GLY A 130 -5.99 2.60 -13.60
CA GLY A 130 -6.45 3.96 -13.25
C GLY A 130 -7.73 4.39 -13.98
N HIS A 131 -7.86 4.02 -15.26
CA HIS A 131 -9.05 4.24 -16.09
C HIS A 131 -10.30 3.47 -15.62
N ILE A 132 -10.15 2.49 -14.73
CA ILE A 132 -11.25 1.74 -14.10
C ILE A 132 -11.46 2.23 -12.67
N ILE A 133 -10.37 2.37 -11.91
CA ILE A 133 -10.40 2.71 -10.47
C ILE A 133 -10.88 4.13 -10.23
N MET A 134 -10.37 5.12 -10.96
CA MET A 134 -10.74 6.53 -10.72
C MET A 134 -12.20 6.81 -11.04
N PRO A 135 -12.78 6.33 -12.16
CA PRO A 135 -14.22 6.45 -12.39
C PRO A 135 -15.06 5.71 -11.34
N LEU A 136 -14.65 4.51 -10.93
CA LEU A 136 -15.34 3.73 -9.90
C LEU A 136 -15.34 4.47 -8.55
N ALA A 137 -14.21 5.02 -8.13
CA ALA A 137 -14.13 5.81 -6.89
C ALA A 137 -15.05 7.03 -6.94
N LYS A 138 -15.11 7.72 -8.09
CA LYS A 138 -16.03 8.85 -8.31
C LYS A 138 -17.50 8.41 -8.27
N GLU A 139 -17.84 7.27 -8.88
CA GLU A 139 -19.21 6.72 -8.90
C GLU A 139 -19.72 6.42 -7.48
N TYR A 140 -18.87 5.84 -6.64
CA TYR A 140 -19.22 5.45 -5.26
C TYR A 140 -18.94 6.55 -4.22
N GLY A 141 -18.44 7.72 -4.64
CA GLY A 141 -18.14 8.83 -3.73
C GLY A 141 -17.02 8.54 -2.73
N VAL A 142 -16.10 7.64 -3.09
CA VAL A 142 -14.98 7.17 -2.26
C VAL A 142 -13.74 8.02 -2.48
N SER A 143 -13.02 8.34 -1.41
CA SER A 143 -11.74 9.04 -1.50
C SER A 143 -10.60 8.06 -1.81
N ILE A 144 -9.76 8.40 -2.79
CA ILE A 144 -8.45 7.78 -3.00
C ILE A 144 -7.40 8.70 -2.40
N LEU A 145 -6.81 8.29 -1.28
CA LEU A 145 -5.81 9.05 -0.52
C LEU A 145 -4.41 8.52 -0.88
N PRO A 146 -3.56 9.33 -1.54
CA PRO A 146 -2.22 8.88 -1.90
C PRO A 146 -1.33 8.72 -0.67
N VAL A 147 -0.73 7.54 -0.53
CA VAL A 147 0.28 7.23 0.50
C VAL A 147 1.69 7.31 -0.07
N ASP A 148 1.86 7.12 -1.39
CA ASP A 148 3.16 7.31 -2.04
C ASP A 148 3.69 8.73 -1.80
N SER A 149 4.99 8.86 -1.55
CA SER A 149 5.52 10.01 -0.81
C SER A 149 5.38 11.32 -1.58
N GLU A 150 5.68 11.30 -2.88
CA GLU A 150 5.58 12.46 -3.75
C GLU A 150 4.12 12.86 -4.02
N HIS A 151 3.22 11.90 -4.20
CA HIS A 151 1.80 12.17 -4.40
C HIS A 151 1.13 12.63 -3.11
N SER A 152 1.53 12.10 -1.96
CA SER A 152 1.11 12.59 -0.65
C SER A 152 1.57 14.04 -0.44
N ALA A 153 2.80 14.36 -0.82
CA ALA A 153 3.30 15.74 -0.77
C ALA A 153 2.49 16.68 -1.69
N ILE A 154 2.24 16.28 -2.93
CA ILE A 154 1.38 17.05 -3.85
C ILE A 154 -0.02 17.21 -3.27
N PHE A 155 -0.63 16.13 -2.77
CA PHE A 155 -1.97 16.15 -2.19
C PHE A 155 -2.08 17.14 -1.02
N GLN A 156 -1.07 17.16 -0.13
CA GLN A 156 -1.00 18.12 0.97
C GLN A 156 -0.85 19.57 0.48
N CYS A 157 -0.01 19.81 -0.53
CA CYS A 157 0.14 21.14 -1.13
C CYS A 157 -1.13 21.66 -1.83
N LEU A 158 -1.96 20.76 -2.35
CA LEU A 158 -3.20 21.11 -3.04
C LEU A 158 -4.40 21.22 -2.07
N ASN A 159 -4.25 20.84 -0.81
CA ASN A 159 -5.35 20.81 0.13
C ASN A 159 -5.83 22.24 0.45
N GLY A 160 -7.09 22.54 0.08
CA GLY A 160 -7.68 23.88 0.21
C GLY A 160 -7.47 24.80 -1.00
N GLU A 161 -6.68 24.36 -1.99
CA GLU A 161 -6.41 25.12 -3.21
C GLU A 161 -7.41 24.81 -4.32
N LYS A 162 -7.61 25.76 -5.25
CA LYS A 162 -8.47 25.52 -6.42
C LYS A 162 -7.66 24.80 -7.50
N LYS A 163 -8.18 23.67 -7.99
CA LYS A 163 -7.55 22.91 -9.08
C LYS A 163 -7.22 23.75 -10.32
N SER A 164 -8.05 24.76 -10.64
CA SER A 164 -7.83 25.67 -11.78
C SER A 164 -6.61 26.60 -11.63
N GLN A 165 -6.00 26.67 -10.44
CA GLN A 165 -4.80 27.47 -10.17
C GLN A 165 -3.51 26.66 -10.28
N ILE A 166 -3.60 25.36 -10.52
CA ILE A 166 -2.44 24.49 -10.70
C ILE A 166 -1.88 24.72 -12.11
N GLU A 167 -0.68 25.28 -12.21
CA GLU A 167 0.03 25.46 -13.48
C GLU A 167 0.94 24.26 -13.79
N THR A 168 1.67 23.75 -12.80
CA THR A 168 2.66 22.67 -12.98
C THR A 168 2.83 21.89 -11.68
N LEU A 169 2.96 20.56 -11.79
CA LEU A 169 3.35 19.68 -10.69
C LEU A 169 4.79 19.19 -10.89
N PHE A 170 5.62 19.34 -9.85
CA PHE A 170 6.99 18.85 -9.85
C PHE A 170 7.09 17.53 -9.09
N LEU A 171 7.34 16.44 -9.83
CA LEU A 171 7.57 15.13 -9.24
C LEU A 171 9.07 14.91 -9.01
N THR A 172 9.52 15.09 -7.76
CA THR A 172 10.94 14.97 -7.39
C THR A 172 11.41 13.53 -7.38
N ALA A 173 12.68 13.25 -7.67
CA ALA A 173 13.27 11.91 -7.62
C ALA A 173 14.61 11.92 -6.87
N SER A 174 14.95 10.84 -6.16
CA SER A 174 16.30 10.68 -5.59
C SER A 174 17.38 10.55 -6.67
N GLY A 175 17.03 9.89 -7.78
CA GLY A 175 17.93 9.45 -8.85
C GLY A 175 18.51 8.05 -8.64
N GLY A 176 18.18 7.39 -7.53
CA GLY A 176 18.66 6.04 -7.22
C GLY A 176 20.17 5.95 -6.93
N PRO A 177 20.70 4.74 -6.66
CA PRO A 177 22.13 4.51 -6.40
C PRO A 177 23.04 4.88 -7.57
N PHE A 178 22.51 4.94 -8.80
CA PHE A 178 23.31 5.12 -10.01
C PHE A 178 23.19 6.51 -10.65
N ARG A 179 22.64 7.50 -9.94
CA ARG A 179 22.47 8.88 -10.43
C ARG A 179 23.72 9.50 -11.06
N HIS A 180 24.90 9.13 -10.53
CA HIS A 180 26.19 9.67 -10.96
C HIS A 180 27.03 8.67 -11.76
N GLY A 181 26.47 7.52 -12.13
CA GLY A 181 27.17 6.48 -12.88
C GLY A 181 27.33 6.84 -14.36
N THR A 182 28.47 6.46 -14.95
CA THR A 182 28.68 6.55 -16.39
C THR A 182 27.93 5.46 -17.15
N LYS A 183 27.80 5.59 -18.46
CA LYS A 183 27.17 4.55 -19.29
C LYS A 183 27.89 3.21 -19.17
N GLU A 184 29.23 3.23 -19.19
CA GLU A 184 30.06 2.03 -19.09
C GLU A 184 29.97 1.36 -17.71
N GLU A 185 29.74 2.14 -16.65
CA GLU A 185 29.48 1.62 -15.31
C GLU A 185 28.09 0.99 -15.21
N LEU A 186 27.07 1.64 -15.78
CA LEU A 186 25.70 1.13 -15.82
C LEU A 186 25.56 -0.21 -16.54
N GLU A 187 26.41 -0.50 -17.54
CA GLU A 187 26.42 -1.81 -18.23
C GLU A 187 26.88 -2.98 -17.34
N LYS A 188 27.49 -2.69 -16.18
CA LYS A 188 28.10 -3.69 -15.29
C LYS A 188 27.44 -3.78 -13.92
N VAL A 189 26.39 -3.01 -13.67
CA VAL A 189 25.74 -2.98 -12.35
C VAL A 189 25.12 -4.32 -12.01
N THR A 190 25.16 -4.67 -10.72
CA THR A 190 24.55 -5.91 -10.21
C THR A 190 23.29 -5.63 -9.42
N VAL A 191 22.51 -6.69 -9.16
CA VAL A 191 21.31 -6.61 -8.31
C VAL A 191 21.68 -6.18 -6.89
N GLU A 192 22.78 -6.70 -6.35
CA GLU A 192 23.26 -6.34 -5.01
C GLU A 192 23.57 -4.84 -4.90
N GLN A 193 24.18 -4.26 -5.94
CA GLN A 193 24.43 -2.83 -6.00
C GLN A 193 23.13 -2.02 -6.09
N ALA A 194 22.19 -2.47 -6.92
CA ALA A 194 20.91 -1.80 -7.09
C ALA A 194 20.08 -1.82 -5.79
N LEU A 195 20.24 -2.85 -4.94
CA LEU A 195 19.58 -2.97 -3.64
C LEU A 195 20.13 -2.03 -2.55
N MET A 196 21.27 -1.36 -2.78
CA MET A 196 21.86 -0.40 -1.84
C MET A 196 21.36 1.03 -2.08
N HIS A 197 20.08 1.29 -1.78
CA HIS A 197 19.50 2.62 -2.01
C HIS A 197 20.09 3.68 -1.04
N PRO A 198 20.46 4.88 -1.52
CA PRO A 198 21.20 5.86 -0.70
C PRO A 198 20.37 6.48 0.44
N ASN A 199 19.05 6.56 0.30
CA ASN A 199 18.20 7.32 1.21
C ASN A 199 17.13 6.49 1.95
N TRP A 200 16.81 5.29 1.47
CA TRP A 200 15.56 4.61 1.84
C TRP A 200 15.80 3.12 2.06
N SER A 201 15.14 2.56 3.09
CA SER A 201 15.04 1.11 3.28
C SER A 201 13.66 0.64 2.78
N MET A 202 13.65 -0.11 1.68
CA MET A 202 12.42 -0.48 0.96
C MET A 202 12.46 -1.93 0.48
N GLY A 203 11.33 -2.44 -0.01
CA GLY A 203 11.25 -3.77 -0.59
C GLY A 203 12.05 -3.89 -1.90
N ALA A 204 12.59 -5.08 -2.19
CA ALA A 204 13.51 -5.29 -3.31
C ALA A 204 12.99 -4.76 -4.66
N LYS A 205 11.71 -4.98 -4.99
CA LYS A 205 11.11 -4.54 -6.27
C LYS A 205 11.19 -3.02 -6.45
N ILE A 206 10.68 -2.25 -5.49
CA ILE A 206 10.72 -0.77 -5.56
C ILE A 206 12.16 -0.24 -5.52
N THR A 207 13.06 -0.93 -4.81
CA THR A 207 14.48 -0.56 -4.77
C THR A 207 15.14 -0.69 -6.15
N ILE A 208 14.88 -1.78 -6.88
CA ILE A 208 15.34 -1.95 -8.27
C ILE A 208 14.68 -0.93 -9.20
N ASP A 209 13.38 -0.68 -9.04
CA ASP A 209 12.68 0.30 -9.86
C ASP A 209 13.22 1.73 -9.66
N SER A 210 13.64 2.07 -8.43
CA SER A 210 14.30 3.33 -8.13
C SER A 210 15.67 3.43 -8.81
N ALA A 211 16.46 2.34 -8.79
CA ALA A 211 17.77 2.29 -9.42
C ALA A 211 17.72 2.46 -10.95
N THR A 212 16.65 2.02 -11.60
CA THR A 212 16.41 2.19 -13.04
C THR A 212 15.60 3.43 -13.38
N MET A 213 15.17 4.20 -12.39
CA MET A 213 14.19 5.30 -12.48
C MET A 213 12.82 4.92 -13.06
N ILE A 214 12.54 3.65 -13.37
CA ILE A 214 11.20 3.23 -13.80
C ILE A 214 10.16 3.49 -12.71
N ASN A 215 10.56 3.49 -11.43
CA ASN A 215 9.71 3.91 -10.32
C ASN A 215 9.09 5.29 -10.58
N LYS A 216 9.91 6.25 -11.02
CA LYS A 216 9.43 7.61 -11.30
C LYS A 216 8.52 7.65 -12.52
N GLY A 217 8.77 6.81 -13.53
CA GLY A 217 7.86 6.63 -14.67
C GLY A 217 6.48 6.10 -14.26
N LEU A 218 6.43 5.14 -13.36
CA LEU A 218 5.18 4.62 -12.78
C LEU A 218 4.45 5.70 -11.99
N GLU A 219 5.18 6.46 -11.17
CA GLU A 219 4.62 7.54 -10.36
C GLU A 219 4.10 8.72 -11.21
N MET A 220 4.71 8.98 -12.39
CA MET A 220 4.15 9.94 -13.35
C MET A 220 2.78 9.50 -13.87
N ILE A 221 2.62 8.22 -14.19
CA ILE A 221 1.32 7.66 -14.63
C ILE A 221 0.31 7.75 -13.49
N GLU A 222 0.72 7.43 -12.26
CA GLU A 222 -0.12 7.56 -11.07
C GLU A 222 -0.55 9.01 -10.80
N ALA A 223 0.37 9.97 -10.93
CA ALA A 223 0.08 11.39 -10.72
C ALA A 223 -0.96 11.92 -11.71
N LYS A 224 -0.87 11.49 -12.99
CA LYS A 224 -1.90 11.78 -13.99
C LYS A 224 -3.28 11.32 -13.53
N TRP A 225 -3.40 10.12 -12.96
CA TRP A 225 -4.69 9.61 -12.48
C TRP A 225 -5.20 10.33 -11.23
N LEU A 226 -4.33 10.62 -10.26
CA LEU A 226 -4.71 11.24 -8.99
C LEU A 226 -5.06 12.73 -9.15
N PHE A 227 -4.34 13.45 -10.01
CA PHE A 227 -4.40 14.91 -10.09
C PHE A 227 -4.96 15.45 -11.41
N ASP A 228 -5.28 14.57 -12.37
CA ASP A 228 -5.85 14.93 -13.69
C ASP A 228 -4.92 15.88 -14.48
N VAL A 229 -3.63 15.53 -14.51
CA VAL A 229 -2.54 16.26 -15.20
C VAL A 229 -1.98 15.53 -16.41
#